data_AF-A0A2V9UTZ3-F1
#
_entry.id   AF-A0A2V9UTZ3-F1
#
_cell.length_a   1.000
_cell.length_b   1.000
_cell.length_c   1.000
_cell.angle_alpha   90.00
_cell.angle_beta   90.00
_cell.angle_gamma   90.00
#
_symmetry.space_group_name_H-M   'P 1'
#
loop_
_entity.id
_entity.type
_entity.pdbx_description
1 polymer ?
#
loop_
_entity_poly.entity_id
_entity_poly.type
_entity_poly.pdbx_seq_one_letter_code
_entity_poly.pdbx_strand_id
1 'polypeptide(L)'
;MPRHPDPELEQRILEAASRLLSRGGPKAFTMRAVAKAAGTTTPTVYERYHDRDDILRALRIQTRNELFAALRRTRTLREACRQQLQFALEHPHAYEVLFDGVGQLPSLQEPWPSFNLFRERLVQCLGGTPRDHNRLMLSLWSLMHGSVMLIIRGRMEGALRTQMIHACIDAFDAIVESARRKAFAQSGPKWPSTLVLGEAEQSKANHEQMIGDGNESGRALTKRRIRR
;
A
#
# COMPACT_ATOMS: atom_id res chain seq x y z
N MET A 1 25.16 32.10 -17.05
CA MET A 1 24.07 31.26 -17.60
C MET A 1 23.08 31.00 -16.48
N PRO A 2 21.84 31.51 -16.55
CA PRO A 2 20.80 31.14 -15.58
C PRO A 2 20.52 29.63 -15.72
N ARG A 3 20.52 28.89 -14.62
CA ARG A 3 20.15 27.47 -14.61
C ARG A 3 18.67 27.37 -14.98
N HIS A 4 18.36 26.80 -16.13
CA HIS A 4 16.99 26.45 -16.46
C HIS A 4 16.50 25.38 -15.47
N PRO A 5 15.28 25.52 -14.92
CA PRO A 5 14.66 24.45 -14.15
C PRO A 5 14.60 23.22 -15.04
N ASP A 6 15.27 22.15 -14.63
CA ASP A 6 15.20 20.87 -15.34
C ASP A 6 13.94 20.13 -14.88
N PRO A 7 12.90 20.05 -15.74
CA PRO A 7 11.62 19.46 -15.37
C PRO A 7 11.72 17.93 -15.18
N GLU A 8 12.77 17.30 -15.70
CA GLU A 8 12.99 15.85 -15.61
C GLU A 8 13.91 15.45 -14.45
N LEU A 9 14.49 16.42 -13.75
CA LEU A 9 15.45 16.15 -12.69
C LEU A 9 14.84 15.31 -11.55
N GLU A 10 13.60 15.61 -11.14
CA GLU A 10 12.91 14.83 -10.10
C GLU A 10 12.75 13.37 -10.55
N GLN A 11 12.31 13.15 -11.79
CA GLN A 11 12.20 11.83 -12.37
C GLN A 11 13.56 11.09 -12.37
N ARG A 12 14.64 11.75 -12.80
CA ARG A 12 15.98 11.14 -12.77
C ARG A 12 16.46 10.83 -11.35
N ILE A 13 16.11 11.67 -10.37
CA ILE A 13 16.40 11.42 -8.95
C ILE A 13 15.66 10.18 -8.45
N LEU A 14 14.37 10.06 -8.73
CA LEU A 14 13.55 8.92 -8.29
C LEU A 14 13.95 7.61 -8.98
N GLU A 15 14.28 7.66 -10.27
CA GLU A 15 14.83 6.50 -10.98
C GLU A 15 16.21 6.09 -10.43
N ALA A 16 17.08 7.05 -10.15
CA ALA A 16 18.37 6.79 -9.53
C ALA A 16 18.20 6.15 -8.14
N ALA A 17 17.26 6.67 -7.34
CA ALA A 17 16.90 6.11 -6.04
C ALA A 17 16.44 4.66 -6.16
N SER A 18 15.49 4.37 -7.05
CA SER A 18 14.97 3.03 -7.32
C SER A 18 16.10 2.06 -7.74
N ARG A 19 16.99 2.48 -8.64
CA ARG A 19 18.16 1.68 -9.06
C ARG A 19 19.17 1.42 -7.94
N LEU A 20 19.41 2.38 -7.06
CA LEU A 20 20.33 2.22 -5.94
C LEU A 20 19.77 1.27 -4.88
N LEU A 21 18.48 1.42 -4.57
CA LEU A 21 17.75 0.50 -3.69
C LEU A 21 17.78 -0.92 -4.26
N SER A 22 17.62 -1.05 -5.58
CA SER A 22 17.71 -2.33 -6.29
C SER A 22 19.06 -3.03 -6.13
N ARG A 23 20.15 -2.31 -6.38
CA ARG A 23 21.48 -2.93 -6.49
C ARG A 23 22.17 -3.16 -5.15
N GLY A 24 21.92 -2.30 -4.16
CA GLY A 24 22.66 -2.34 -2.90
C GLY A 24 21.82 -2.07 -1.66
N GLY A 25 20.49 -2.12 -1.79
CA GLY A 25 19.55 -1.95 -0.69
C GLY A 25 19.68 -0.58 0.01
N PRO A 26 19.17 -0.48 1.25
CA PRO A 26 19.17 0.78 2.00
C PRO A 26 20.56 1.39 2.22
N LYS A 27 21.61 0.56 2.27
CA LYS A 27 22.99 1.03 2.50
C LYS A 27 23.57 1.76 1.29
N ALA A 28 23.24 1.32 0.07
CA ALA A 28 23.68 2.00 -1.16
C ALA A 28 22.90 3.29 -1.43
N PHE A 29 21.73 3.44 -0.80
CA PHE A 29 20.85 4.57 -0.98
C PHE A 29 21.22 5.74 -0.05
N THR A 30 22.06 6.64 -0.57
CA THR A 30 22.48 7.88 0.10
C THR A 30 22.26 9.09 -0.80
N MET A 31 22.04 10.27 -0.24
CA MET A 31 21.83 11.51 -1.00
C MET A 31 22.94 11.74 -2.04
N ARG A 32 24.20 11.50 -1.66
CA ARG A 32 25.36 11.62 -2.55
C ARG A 32 25.35 10.58 -3.69
N ALA A 33 25.00 9.33 -3.38
CA ALA A 33 24.91 8.28 -4.39
C ALA A 33 23.79 8.58 -5.39
N VAL A 34 22.63 9.06 -4.90
CA VAL A 34 21.49 9.48 -5.72
C VAL A 34 21.88 10.62 -6.64
N ALA A 35 22.51 11.67 -6.12
CA ALA A 35 22.98 12.81 -6.92
C ALA A 35 23.90 12.35 -8.07
N LYS A 36 24.90 11.51 -7.74
CA LYS A 36 25.82 10.95 -8.72
C LYS A 36 25.08 10.12 -9.79
N ALA A 37 24.16 9.25 -9.38
CA ALA A 37 23.42 8.38 -10.28
C ALA A 37 22.35 9.11 -11.11
N ALA A 38 21.88 10.27 -10.66
CA ALA A 38 20.95 11.14 -11.37
C ALA A 38 21.65 12.19 -12.27
N GLY A 39 22.99 12.19 -12.30
CA GLY A 39 23.79 13.13 -13.09
C GLY A 39 23.73 14.57 -12.57
N THR A 40 23.57 14.76 -11.26
CA THR A 40 23.45 16.08 -10.62
C THR A 40 24.36 16.19 -9.38
N THR A 41 24.28 17.33 -8.68
CA THR A 41 25.06 17.58 -7.45
C THR A 41 24.23 17.31 -6.20
N THR A 42 24.89 16.94 -5.09
CA THR A 42 24.21 16.72 -3.81
C THR A 42 23.41 17.96 -3.34
N PRO A 43 23.95 19.20 -3.41
CA PRO A 43 23.16 20.40 -3.11
C PRO A 43 21.87 20.51 -3.93
N THR A 44 21.94 20.21 -5.24
CA THR A 44 20.75 20.24 -6.11
C THR A 44 19.69 19.19 -5.72
N VAL A 45 20.10 18.04 -5.20
CA VAL A 45 19.14 17.06 -4.64
C VAL A 45 18.50 17.61 -3.35
N TYR A 46 19.28 18.24 -2.48
CA TYR A 46 18.78 18.87 -1.25
C TYR A 46 17.81 20.04 -1.52
N GLU A 47 17.94 20.74 -2.66
CA GLU A 47 16.96 21.75 -3.09
C GLU A 47 15.59 21.15 -3.46
N ARG A 48 15.48 19.83 -3.66
CA ARG A 48 14.23 19.15 -4.03
C ARG A 48 13.69 18.26 -2.92
N TYR A 49 14.60 17.61 -2.17
CA TYR A 49 14.26 16.68 -1.12
C TYR A 49 15.12 16.97 0.11
N HIS A 50 14.50 17.23 1.25
CA HIS A 50 15.21 17.60 2.48
C HIS A 50 16.11 16.46 2.95
N ASP A 51 15.65 15.22 2.79
CA ASP A 51 16.39 14.03 3.21
C ASP A 51 16.08 12.80 2.34
N ARG A 52 16.69 11.69 2.75
CA ARG A 52 16.55 10.40 2.11
C ARG A 52 15.09 9.89 2.18
N ASP A 53 14.38 10.16 3.26
CA ASP A 53 13.04 9.64 3.49
C ASP A 53 12.00 10.43 2.67
N ASP A 54 12.26 11.71 2.37
CA ASP A 54 11.54 12.49 1.36
C ASP A 54 11.58 11.84 -0.03
N ILE A 55 12.76 11.39 -0.47
CA ILE A 55 12.92 10.68 -1.74
C ILE A 55 12.12 9.37 -1.72
N LEU A 56 12.14 8.62 -0.60
CA LEU A 56 11.35 7.40 -0.46
C LEU A 56 9.85 7.68 -0.51
N ARG A 57 9.37 8.74 0.16
CA ARG A 57 7.97 9.18 0.08
C ARG A 57 7.58 9.48 -1.36
N ALA A 58 8.39 10.26 -2.06
CA ALA A 58 8.15 10.60 -3.45
C ALA A 58 8.15 9.36 -4.36
N LEU A 59 9.09 8.43 -4.17
CA LEU A 59 9.15 7.16 -4.91
C LEU A 59 7.91 6.29 -4.64
N ARG A 60 7.42 6.23 -3.39
CA ARG A 60 6.16 5.52 -3.06
C ARG A 60 4.96 6.12 -3.79
N ILE A 61 4.84 7.45 -3.76
CA ILE A 61 3.74 8.17 -4.44
C ILE A 61 3.80 7.90 -5.95
N GLN A 62 4.98 8.01 -6.55
CA GLN A 62 5.20 7.71 -7.97
C GLN A 62 4.79 6.28 -8.29
N THR A 63 5.33 5.30 -7.56
CA THR A 63 5.06 3.87 -7.80
C THR A 63 3.56 3.57 -7.67
N ARG A 64 2.89 4.15 -6.67
CA ARG A 64 1.43 4.02 -6.50
C ARG A 64 0.67 4.58 -7.70
N ASN A 65 1.06 5.75 -8.18
CA ASN A 65 0.42 6.41 -9.32
C ASN A 65 0.62 5.61 -10.62
N GLU A 66 1.83 5.10 -10.84
CA GLU A 66 2.17 4.24 -11.99
C GLU A 66 1.39 2.93 -11.94
N LEU A 67 1.31 2.29 -10.76
CA LEU A 67 0.54 1.08 -10.58
C LEU A 67 -0.95 1.33 -10.86
N PHE A 68 -1.52 2.41 -10.29
CA PHE A 68 -2.90 2.77 -10.57
C PHE A 68 -3.14 3.06 -12.05
N ALA A 69 -2.21 3.77 -12.71
CA ALA A 69 -2.27 4.06 -14.14
C ALA A 69 -2.17 2.81 -15.02
N ALA A 70 -1.45 1.78 -14.58
CA ALA A 70 -1.43 0.47 -15.23
C ALA A 70 -2.76 -0.26 -15.02
N LEU A 71 -3.25 -0.30 -13.78
CA LEU A 71 -4.47 -1.02 -13.43
C LEU A 71 -5.73 -0.40 -14.06
N ARG A 72 -5.85 0.93 -14.15
CA ARG A 72 -7.03 1.60 -14.74
C ARG A 72 -7.32 1.21 -16.19
N ARG A 73 -6.30 0.71 -16.92
CA ARG A 73 -6.41 0.28 -18.31
C ARG A 73 -7.04 -1.11 -18.47
N THR A 74 -7.12 -1.88 -17.39
CA THR A 74 -7.73 -3.22 -17.39
C THR A 74 -9.25 -3.14 -17.30
N ARG A 75 -9.95 -4.11 -17.88
CA ARG A 75 -11.41 -4.16 -17.96
C ARG A 75 -12.02 -5.19 -17.01
N THR A 76 -11.30 -6.27 -16.72
CA THR A 76 -11.78 -7.35 -15.85
C THR A 76 -10.97 -7.47 -14.57
N LEU A 77 -11.53 -8.13 -13.54
CA LEU A 77 -10.80 -8.46 -12.30
C LEU A 77 -9.57 -9.33 -12.56
N ARG A 78 -9.70 -10.31 -13.46
CA ARG A 78 -8.60 -11.21 -13.82
C ARG A 78 -7.49 -10.45 -14.54
N GLU A 79 -7.82 -9.55 -15.47
CA GLU A 79 -6.83 -8.68 -16.11
C GLU A 79 -6.13 -7.77 -15.08
N ALA A 80 -6.89 -7.19 -14.15
CA ALA A 80 -6.33 -6.37 -13.08
C ALA A 80 -5.37 -7.15 -12.18
N CYS A 81 -5.72 -8.39 -11.81
CA CYS A 81 -4.85 -9.30 -11.07
C CYS A 81 -3.55 -9.55 -11.82
N ARG A 82 -3.63 -9.95 -13.11
CA ARG A 82 -2.44 -10.17 -13.95
C ARG A 82 -1.56 -8.93 -14.05
N GLN A 83 -2.17 -7.75 -14.26
CA GLN A 83 -1.44 -6.50 -14.39
C GLN A 83 -0.76 -6.08 -13.08
N GLN A 84 -1.39 -6.33 -11.92
CA GLN A 84 -0.78 -6.12 -10.60
C GLN A 84 0.46 -7.01 -10.42
N LEU A 85 0.34 -8.30 -10.73
CA LEU A 85 1.46 -9.25 -10.64
C LEU A 85 2.59 -8.85 -11.59
N GLN A 86 2.25 -8.52 -12.84
CA GLN A 86 3.22 -8.10 -13.85
C GLN A 86 3.97 -6.84 -13.41
N PHE A 87 3.25 -5.79 -13.00
CA PHE A 87 3.87 -4.53 -12.54
C PHE A 87 4.83 -4.77 -11.38
N ALA A 88 4.41 -5.57 -10.38
CA ALA A 88 5.26 -5.89 -9.24
C ALA A 88 6.56 -6.59 -9.66
N LEU A 89 6.49 -7.50 -10.64
CA LEU A 89 7.63 -8.28 -11.10
C LEU A 89 8.53 -7.53 -12.09
N GLU A 90 8.00 -6.54 -12.81
CA GLU A 90 8.77 -5.63 -13.67
C GLU A 90 9.48 -4.53 -12.85
N HIS A 91 8.89 -4.15 -11.71
CA HIS A 91 9.41 -3.10 -10.84
C HIS A 91 9.60 -3.59 -9.39
N PRO A 92 10.36 -4.68 -9.13
CA PRO A 92 10.38 -5.37 -7.84
C PRO A 92 10.78 -4.47 -6.68
N HIS A 93 11.75 -3.58 -6.86
CA HIS A 93 12.24 -2.72 -5.78
C HIS A 93 11.36 -1.50 -5.53
N ALA A 94 10.79 -0.91 -6.58
CA ALA A 94 9.80 0.14 -6.41
C ALA A 94 8.56 -0.42 -5.72
N TYR A 95 8.16 -1.64 -6.09
CA TYR A 95 7.07 -2.36 -5.46
C TYR A 95 7.40 -2.76 -4.01
N GLU A 96 8.62 -3.21 -3.71
CA GLU A 96 9.09 -3.40 -2.34
C GLU A 96 8.98 -2.08 -1.57
N VAL A 97 9.53 -0.97 -2.06
CA VAL A 97 9.47 0.35 -1.41
C VAL A 97 8.04 0.84 -1.16
N LEU A 98 7.10 0.50 -2.05
CA LEU A 98 5.68 0.81 -1.86
C LEU A 98 5.12 0.18 -0.58
N PHE A 99 5.68 -0.95 -0.13
CA PHE A 99 5.24 -1.70 1.05
C PHE A 99 6.32 -1.85 2.14
N ASP A 100 7.55 -1.41 1.87
CA ASP A 100 8.69 -1.42 2.79
C ASP A 100 8.71 -0.13 3.59
N GLY A 101 7.90 -0.18 4.64
CA GLY A 101 7.97 0.66 5.81
C GLY A 101 7.76 -0.25 7.02
N VAL A 102 8.73 -0.24 7.92
CA VAL A 102 8.67 -0.90 9.23
C VAL A 102 7.46 -0.36 9.99
N GLY A 103 6.27 -0.97 9.83
CA GLY A 103 5.11 -0.78 10.70
C GLY A 103 3.93 0.08 10.24
N GLN A 104 3.80 0.49 8.97
CA GLN A 104 2.53 1.05 8.49
C GLN A 104 1.92 0.12 7.44
N LEU A 105 0.93 -0.68 7.89
CA LEU A 105 -0.06 -1.29 7.00
C LEU A 105 -0.65 -0.21 6.07
N PRO A 106 -1.31 -0.58 4.96
CA PRO A 106 -2.27 0.30 4.31
C PRO A 106 -3.07 1.01 5.40
N SER A 107 -2.82 2.30 5.57
CA SER A 107 -3.41 3.01 6.69
C SER A 107 -4.85 3.30 6.33
N LEU A 108 -5.70 3.44 7.35
CA LEU A 108 -7.04 3.95 7.10
C LEU A 108 -6.95 5.39 6.53
N GLN A 109 -5.84 6.12 6.70
CA GLN A 109 -5.72 7.53 6.34
C GLN A 109 -5.21 7.78 4.91
N GLU A 110 -4.40 6.88 4.35
CA GLU A 110 -3.79 7.09 3.05
C GLU A 110 -4.66 6.49 1.93
N PRO A 111 -5.03 7.26 0.90
CA PRO A 111 -5.86 6.74 -0.18
C PRO A 111 -5.10 5.69 -1.00
N TRP A 112 -5.77 4.57 -1.29
CA TRP A 112 -5.27 3.50 -2.15
C TRP A 112 -6.14 3.38 -3.41
N PRO A 113 -5.89 4.18 -4.46
CA PRO A 113 -6.70 4.18 -5.69
C PRO A 113 -6.78 2.81 -6.36
N SER A 114 -5.69 2.05 -6.34
CA SER A 114 -5.66 0.68 -6.86
C SER A 114 -6.62 -0.24 -6.09
N PHE A 115 -6.66 -0.14 -4.76
CA PHE A 115 -7.57 -0.92 -3.92
C PHE A 115 -9.04 -0.59 -4.21
N ASN A 116 -9.37 0.70 -4.34
CA ASN A 116 -10.72 1.16 -4.66
C ASN A 116 -11.15 0.73 -6.06
N LEU A 117 -10.26 0.79 -7.06
CA LEU A 117 -10.51 0.30 -8.41
C LEU A 117 -10.89 -1.20 -8.43
N PHE A 118 -10.21 -2.04 -7.63
CA PHE A 118 -10.59 -3.44 -7.53
C PHE A 118 -11.98 -3.61 -6.86
N ARG A 119 -12.30 -2.83 -5.84
CA ARG A 119 -13.64 -2.86 -5.20
C ARG A 119 -14.74 -2.47 -6.19
N GLU A 120 -14.51 -1.45 -7.01
CA GLU A 120 -15.44 -1.06 -8.08
C GLU A 120 -15.65 -2.19 -9.09
N ARG A 121 -14.59 -2.91 -9.47
CA ARG A 121 -14.70 -4.08 -10.35
C ARG A 121 -15.40 -5.26 -9.69
N LEU A 122 -15.23 -5.45 -8.37
CA LEU A 122 -15.98 -6.44 -7.61
C LEU A 122 -17.48 -6.12 -7.64
N VAL A 123 -17.86 -4.84 -7.50
CA VAL A 123 -19.26 -4.39 -7.64
C VAL A 123 -19.80 -4.69 -9.03
N GLN A 124 -19.05 -4.41 -10.09
CA GLN A 124 -19.46 -4.74 -11.47
C GLN A 124 -19.71 -6.24 -11.67
N CYS A 125 -18.99 -7.08 -10.93
CA CYS A 125 -19.02 -8.54 -11.08
C CYS A 125 -20.07 -9.23 -10.17
N LEU A 126 -20.27 -8.69 -8.97
CA LEU A 126 -20.99 -9.32 -7.86
C LEU A 126 -22.21 -8.50 -7.37
N GLY A 127 -22.37 -7.26 -7.82
CA GLY A 127 -23.40 -6.32 -7.35
C GLY A 127 -23.02 -5.62 -6.04
N GLY A 128 -23.98 -4.98 -5.38
CA GLY A 128 -23.77 -4.32 -4.08
C GLY A 128 -22.98 -3.00 -4.16
N THR A 129 -22.29 -2.68 -3.08
CA THR A 129 -21.48 -1.46 -2.94
C THR A 129 -19.99 -1.81 -2.76
N PRO A 130 -19.05 -0.87 -3.00
CA PRO A 130 -17.64 -1.12 -2.75
C PRO A 130 -17.36 -1.58 -1.31
N ARG A 131 -18.17 -1.14 -0.32
CA ARG A 131 -18.02 -1.46 1.10
C ARG A 131 -18.34 -2.92 1.42
N ASP A 132 -19.30 -3.52 0.71
CA ASP A 132 -19.66 -4.93 0.87
C ASP A 132 -18.50 -5.88 0.54
N HIS A 133 -17.54 -5.39 -0.24
CA HIS A 133 -16.43 -6.16 -0.78
C HIS A 133 -15.11 -5.98 -0.02
N ASN A 134 -15.06 -5.24 1.09
CA ASN A 134 -13.80 -4.95 1.80
C ASN A 134 -13.03 -6.21 2.21
N ARG A 135 -13.72 -7.19 2.81
CA ARG A 135 -13.08 -8.44 3.25
C ARG A 135 -12.59 -9.30 2.09
N LEU A 136 -13.41 -9.39 1.04
CA LEU A 136 -13.04 -10.09 -0.18
C LEU A 136 -11.81 -9.44 -0.80
N MET A 137 -11.82 -8.12 -0.93
CA MET A 137 -10.71 -7.37 -1.48
C MET A 137 -9.44 -7.51 -0.65
N LEU A 138 -9.52 -7.46 0.68
CA LEU A 138 -8.38 -7.74 1.56
C LEU A 138 -7.81 -9.13 1.31
N SER A 139 -8.66 -10.14 1.17
CA SER A 139 -8.24 -11.53 0.91
C SER A 139 -7.53 -11.65 -0.45
N LEU A 140 -8.11 -11.05 -1.50
CA LEU A 140 -7.53 -11.03 -2.84
C LEU A 140 -6.21 -10.25 -2.87
N TRP A 141 -6.15 -9.09 -2.19
CA TRP A 141 -4.94 -8.29 -2.07
C TRP A 141 -3.83 -9.05 -1.34
N SER A 142 -4.13 -9.68 -0.20
CA SER A 142 -3.17 -10.48 0.56
C SER A 142 -2.61 -11.64 -0.27
N LEU A 143 -3.47 -12.34 -1.04
CA LEU A 143 -3.03 -13.39 -1.95
C LEU A 143 -2.07 -12.84 -3.01
N MET A 144 -2.46 -11.78 -3.73
CA MET A 144 -1.63 -11.19 -4.79
C MET A 144 -0.32 -10.64 -4.24
N HIS A 145 -0.40 -9.82 -3.19
CA HIS A 145 0.74 -9.18 -2.54
C HIS A 145 1.71 -10.21 -1.94
N GLY A 146 1.18 -11.19 -1.20
CA GLY A 146 1.98 -12.28 -0.63
C GLY A 146 2.70 -13.07 -1.71
N SER A 147 2.00 -13.43 -2.80
CA SER A 147 2.61 -14.18 -3.91
C SER A 147 3.76 -13.41 -4.56
N VAL A 148 3.59 -12.12 -4.86
CA VAL A 148 4.69 -11.33 -5.47
C VAL A 148 5.83 -11.08 -4.49
N MET A 149 5.55 -10.87 -3.20
CA MET A 149 6.59 -10.71 -2.19
C MET A 149 7.41 -11.99 -1.98
N LEU A 150 6.78 -13.15 -2.00
CA LEU A 150 7.47 -14.44 -1.97
C LEU A 150 8.37 -14.62 -3.20
N ILE A 151 7.89 -14.23 -4.40
CA ILE A 151 8.71 -14.29 -5.61
C ILE A 151 9.91 -13.33 -5.52
N ILE A 152 9.67 -12.07 -5.16
CA ILE A 152 10.69 -11.01 -5.15
C ILE A 152 11.75 -11.29 -4.08
N ARG A 153 11.33 -11.50 -2.83
CA ARG A 153 12.25 -11.71 -1.69
C ARG A 153 12.85 -13.10 -1.67
N GLY A 154 12.07 -14.10 -2.08
CA GLY A 154 12.54 -15.48 -2.23
C GLY A 154 13.43 -15.68 -3.46
N ARG A 155 13.60 -14.64 -4.31
CA ARG A 155 14.36 -14.70 -5.56
C ARG A 155 13.97 -15.90 -6.41
N MET A 156 12.66 -16.15 -6.50
CA MET A 156 12.13 -17.28 -7.23
C MET A 156 12.29 -17.06 -8.73
N GLU A 157 12.83 -18.05 -9.42
CA GLU A 157 13.09 -18.00 -10.86
C GLU A 157 12.57 -19.26 -11.57
N GLY A 158 12.64 -19.25 -12.91
CA GLY A 158 12.30 -20.40 -13.74
C GLY A 158 10.89 -20.96 -13.50
N ALA A 159 10.78 -22.29 -13.47
CA ALA A 159 9.49 -22.98 -13.37
C ALA A 159 8.73 -22.65 -12.08
N LEU A 160 9.42 -22.47 -10.95
CA LEU A 160 8.78 -22.16 -9.67
C LEU A 160 8.09 -20.79 -9.69
N ARG A 161 8.76 -19.77 -10.25
CA ARG A 161 8.16 -18.44 -10.45
C ARG A 161 6.90 -18.52 -11.30
N THR A 162 6.97 -19.24 -12.42
CA THR A 162 5.82 -19.43 -13.32
C THR A 162 4.66 -20.12 -12.61
N GLN A 163 4.92 -21.22 -11.90
CA GLN A 163 3.90 -21.94 -11.14
C GLN A 163 3.26 -21.07 -10.07
N MET A 164 4.03 -20.26 -9.34
CA MET A 164 3.51 -19.35 -8.33
C MET A 164 2.58 -18.28 -8.93
N ILE A 165 2.93 -17.71 -10.09
CA ILE A 165 2.10 -16.74 -10.80
C ILE A 165 0.75 -17.38 -11.20
N HIS A 166 0.80 -18.57 -11.80
CA HIS A 166 -0.42 -19.28 -12.21
C HIS A 166 -1.28 -19.68 -11.00
N ALA A 167 -0.69 -20.24 -9.94
CA ALA A 167 -1.39 -20.60 -8.72
C ALA A 167 -2.08 -19.39 -8.06
N CYS A 168 -1.43 -18.22 -8.07
CA CYS A 168 -2.03 -16.98 -7.57
C CYS A 168 -3.26 -16.58 -8.40
N ILE A 169 -3.20 -16.67 -9.73
CA ILE A 169 -4.32 -16.32 -10.61
C ILE A 169 -5.47 -17.32 -10.44
N ASP A 170 -5.18 -18.61 -10.42
CA ASP A 170 -6.19 -19.66 -10.25
C ASP A 170 -6.90 -19.55 -8.90
N ALA A 171 -6.14 -19.30 -7.82
CA ALA A 171 -6.69 -19.07 -6.49
C ALA A 171 -7.51 -17.77 -6.43
N PHE A 172 -7.07 -16.70 -7.10
CA PHE A 172 -7.82 -15.46 -7.20
C PHE A 172 -9.20 -15.71 -7.84
N ASP A 173 -9.24 -16.45 -8.95
CA ASP A 173 -10.50 -16.77 -9.64
C ASP A 173 -11.40 -17.67 -8.79
N ALA A 174 -10.83 -18.67 -8.11
CA ALA A 174 -11.58 -19.54 -7.19
C ALA A 174 -12.24 -18.76 -6.04
N ILE A 175 -11.53 -17.78 -5.46
CA ILE A 175 -12.06 -16.92 -4.40
C ILE A 175 -13.19 -16.03 -4.92
N VAL A 176 -13.02 -15.39 -6.09
CA VAL A 176 -14.06 -14.55 -6.71
C VAL A 176 -15.31 -15.38 -7.03
N GLU A 177 -15.12 -16.57 -7.57
CA GLU A 177 -16.21 -17.46 -7.93
C GLU A 177 -16.92 -18.03 -6.67
N SER A 178 -16.19 -18.33 -5.59
CA SER A 178 -16.79 -18.67 -4.31
C SER A 178 -17.65 -17.53 -3.74
N ALA A 179 -17.21 -16.28 -3.90
CA ALA A 179 -17.98 -15.11 -3.52
C ALA A 179 -19.26 -14.96 -4.38
N ARG A 180 -19.17 -15.21 -5.70
CA ARG A 180 -20.32 -15.21 -6.61
C ARG A 180 -21.40 -16.21 -6.17
N ARG A 181 -21.00 -17.41 -5.75
CA ARG A 181 -21.92 -18.44 -5.24
C ARG A 181 -22.44 -18.16 -3.82
N LYS A 182 -22.05 -17.05 -3.20
CA LYS A 182 -22.35 -16.70 -1.79
C LYS A 182 -21.89 -17.77 -0.80
N ALA A 183 -20.87 -18.57 -1.16
CA ALA A 183 -20.30 -19.62 -0.33
C ALA A 183 -19.21 -19.10 0.64
N PHE A 184 -18.95 -17.79 0.64
CA PHE A 184 -17.92 -17.17 1.46
C PHE A 184 -18.45 -16.93 2.89
N ALA A 185 -18.09 -17.82 3.83
CA ALA A 185 -18.43 -17.66 5.23
C ALA A 185 -17.59 -16.55 5.88
N GLN A 186 -18.25 -15.55 6.48
CA GLN A 186 -17.59 -14.43 7.14
C GLN A 186 -17.38 -14.74 8.63
N SER A 187 -16.24 -15.32 9.01
CA SER A 187 -15.93 -15.78 10.38
C SER A 187 -15.48 -14.68 11.37
N GLY A 188 -15.72 -13.39 11.08
CA GLY A 188 -15.18 -12.27 11.84
C GLY A 188 -16.25 -11.24 12.28
N PRO A 189 -15.94 -10.36 13.24
CA PRO A 189 -16.90 -9.37 13.78
C PRO A 189 -17.44 -8.47 12.67
N LYS A 190 -18.74 -8.13 12.68
CA LYS A 190 -19.29 -7.13 11.75
C LYS A 190 -18.54 -5.82 11.95
N TRP A 191 -17.56 -5.53 11.08
CA TRP A 191 -16.82 -4.28 11.13
C TRP A 191 -17.80 -3.14 10.91
N PRO A 192 -17.64 -1.99 11.59
CA PRO A 192 -18.44 -0.81 11.29
C PRO A 192 -18.38 -0.56 9.79
N SER A 193 -19.53 -0.32 9.15
CA SER A 193 -19.60 0.03 7.72
C SER A 193 -18.82 1.30 7.36
N THR A 194 -18.34 2.00 8.38
CA THR A 194 -17.51 3.20 8.33
C THR A 194 -16.02 2.89 8.33
N LEU A 195 -15.55 1.70 8.71
CA LEU A 195 -14.12 1.36 8.75
C LEU A 195 -13.64 0.92 7.35
N VAL A 196 -12.95 1.82 6.65
CA VAL A 196 -12.47 1.59 5.28
C VAL A 196 -11.01 2.04 5.16
N LEU A 197 -10.19 1.20 4.53
CA LEU A 197 -8.80 1.54 4.17
C LEU A 197 -8.77 2.78 3.27
N GLY A 198 -7.99 3.79 3.66
CA GLY A 198 -7.87 5.06 2.96
C GLY A 198 -9.02 6.08 3.14
N GLU A 199 -9.99 5.84 4.02
CA GLU A 199 -11.10 6.77 4.32
C GLU A 199 -11.25 7.07 5.85
N ALA A 200 -10.16 7.09 6.61
CA ALA A 200 -10.15 7.25 8.08
C ALA A 200 -10.90 8.49 8.56
N GLU A 201 -10.75 9.62 7.87
CA GLU A 201 -11.42 10.88 8.23
C GLU A 201 -12.94 10.80 8.04
N GLN A 202 -13.39 9.93 7.14
CA GLN A 202 -14.81 9.68 6.87
C GLN A 202 -15.35 8.52 7.73
N SER A 203 -14.47 7.86 8.49
CA SER A 203 -14.79 6.72 9.34
C SER A 203 -15.27 7.17 10.73
N LYS A 204 -16.56 6.93 11.02
CA LYS A 204 -17.10 7.13 12.39
C LYS A 204 -16.40 6.28 13.46
N ALA A 205 -15.71 5.20 13.09
CA ALA A 205 -15.02 4.32 14.03
C ALA A 205 -13.85 5.01 14.77
N ASN A 206 -13.20 6.01 14.15
CA ASN A 206 -12.13 6.76 14.80
C ASN A 206 -12.63 7.75 15.86
N HIS A 207 -13.87 8.23 15.74
CA HIS A 207 -14.46 9.16 16.72
C HIS A 207 -14.87 8.49 18.02
N GLU A 208 -15.18 7.19 18.00
CA GLU A 208 -15.60 6.46 19.20
C GLU A 208 -14.42 6.05 20.09
N GLN A 209 -13.21 5.86 19.54
CA GLN A 209 -12.00 5.55 20.32
C GLN A 209 -11.39 6.77 21.05
N MET A 210 -11.69 8.01 20.61
CA MET A 210 -11.25 9.24 21.29
C MET A 210 -12.13 9.65 22.48
N ILE A 211 -13.33 9.08 22.62
CA ILE A 211 -14.30 9.44 23.68
C ILE A 211 -14.28 8.42 24.85
N GLY A 212 -13.60 7.27 24.66
CA GLY A 212 -13.60 6.16 25.63
C GLY A 212 -12.65 6.28 26.82
N ASP A 213 -11.65 7.17 26.81
CA ASP A 213 -10.61 7.26 27.85
C ASP A 213 -10.80 8.44 28.84
N GLY A 214 -11.99 9.07 28.83
CA GLY A 214 -12.26 10.30 29.57
C GLY A 214 -13.12 10.16 30.83
N ASN A 215 -13.32 8.96 31.40
CA ASN A 215 -14.15 8.87 32.60
C ASN A 215 -13.79 7.70 33.55
N GLU A 216 -12.62 7.76 34.17
CA GLU A 216 -12.40 7.10 35.47
C GLU A 216 -12.31 8.16 36.59
N SER A 217 -13.48 8.41 37.17
CA SER A 217 -13.70 8.42 38.62
C SER A 217 -12.85 9.37 39.48
N GLY A 218 -13.27 10.64 39.47
CA GLY A 218 -13.20 11.47 40.67
C GLY A 218 -14.04 10.89 41.80
N ARG A 219 -13.43 10.12 42.70
CA ARG A 219 -13.98 9.79 44.03
C ARG A 219 -12.85 9.73 45.07
N ALA A 220 -12.48 10.90 45.58
CA ALA A 220 -11.82 11.02 46.88
C ALA A 220 -12.48 12.18 47.62
N LEU A 221 -13.10 11.88 48.77
CA LEU A 221 -13.18 12.70 50.00
C LEU A 221 -14.42 12.29 50.83
N THR A 222 -14.34 11.14 51.49
CA THR A 222 -15.14 10.89 52.70
C THR A 222 -14.24 11.18 53.90
N LYS A 223 -14.44 12.35 54.52
CA LYS A 223 -13.78 12.74 55.78
C LYS A 223 -14.25 11.80 56.90
N ARG A 224 -13.36 10.94 57.37
CA ARG A 224 -13.50 10.18 58.63
C ARG A 224 -13.23 11.13 59.80
N ARG A 225 -14.25 11.36 60.62
CA ARG A 225 -14.21 12.10 61.89
C ARG A 225 -13.60 11.16 62.95
N ILE A 226 -12.44 11.53 63.50
CA ILE A 226 -11.87 10.88 64.70
C ILE A 226 -12.22 11.74 65.92
N ARG A 227 -12.64 11.05 66.98
CA ARG A 227 -13.09 11.53 68.29
C ARG A 227 -12.00 12.34 69.04
N ARG A 228 -12.40 13.41 69.70
CA ARG A 228 -12.34 13.61 71.16
C ARG A 228 -13.28 14.74 71.55
#